data_AF-A0A0S4JAN0-F1
#
_entry.id   AF-A0A0S4JAN0-F1
#
_cell.length_a   1.000
_cell.length_b   1.000
_cell.length_c   1.000
_cell.angle_alpha   90.00
_cell.angle_beta   90.00
_cell.angle_gamma   90.00
#
_symmetry.space_group_name_H-M   'P 1'
#
loop_
_entity.id
_entity.type
_entity.pdbx_description
1 polymer ?
#
loop_
_entity_poly.entity_id
_entity_poly.type
_entity_poly.pdbx_seq_one_letter_code
_entity_poly.pdbx_strand_id
1 'polypeptide(L)'
;MDLTISQFGTQQDRKIAFADRNRELYIQSVHMKLPSFKLSTMSYSVAWNDKTETLVSISDGKINTWFFPTVVYTDRSLLANTRTIRDDGEDFTRNDRIQDFSGNRISVRRGTDGALLTLAVNPYPGMLFAHIAKHDWDGAVRLCRFLNEDLLWSVITAMAIKHGELNTAEIGYAALNEMDKVRYVHWLKEIPSAEGRQAELALLQRRVDEAERILLQAGLVYRAIEMHTRLYHWERALDIAVERKTHIDTVVGRRQQYLEAIGRKEHLDKFKQAHGTVGKIEWDVINEKVKQELVKEQQRPGAK
;
A
#
# COMPACT_ATOMS: atom_id res chain seq x y z
N MET A 1 -5.41 22.47 -17.59
CA MET A 1 -5.09 21.92 -16.26
C MET A 1 -6.42 21.39 -15.76
N ASP A 2 -6.51 20.09 -15.53
CA ASP A 2 -7.73 19.44 -15.08
C ASP A 2 -7.45 18.90 -13.68
N LEU A 3 -8.29 19.22 -12.70
CA LEU A 3 -8.08 18.88 -11.29
C LEU A 3 -9.42 18.43 -10.72
N THR A 4 -9.43 17.22 -10.17
CA THR A 4 -10.64 16.61 -9.61
C THR A 4 -10.34 15.95 -8.27
N ILE A 5 -11.34 15.93 -7.39
CA ILE A 5 -11.24 15.40 -6.04
C ILE A 5 -12.16 14.19 -5.94
N SER A 6 -11.69 13.11 -5.31
CA SER A 6 -12.50 11.93 -5.03
C SER A 6 -13.67 12.28 -4.11
N GLN A 7 -14.86 11.78 -4.44
CA GLN A 7 -16.07 11.97 -3.63
C GLN A 7 -16.38 10.79 -2.71
N PHE A 8 -15.76 9.64 -2.98
CA PHE A 8 -15.95 8.42 -2.20
C PHE A 8 -15.15 8.42 -0.89
N GLY A 9 -15.77 7.89 0.17
CA GLY A 9 -15.11 7.63 1.46
C GLY A 9 -15.13 8.79 2.45
N THR A 10 -14.35 8.65 3.53
CA THR A 10 -14.23 9.68 4.57
C THR A 10 -13.36 10.84 4.11
N GLN A 11 -13.39 11.95 4.84
CA GLN A 11 -12.53 13.09 4.51
C GLN A 11 -11.05 12.72 4.47
N GLN A 12 -10.59 11.85 5.38
CA GLN A 12 -9.20 11.40 5.45
C GLN A 12 -8.76 10.57 4.23
N ASP A 13 -9.72 9.89 3.59
CA ASP A 13 -9.47 9.08 2.40
C ASP A 13 -9.41 9.92 1.11
N ARG A 14 -9.74 11.21 1.16
CA ARG A 14 -9.80 12.04 -0.06
C ARG A 14 -8.48 12.07 -0.82
N LYS A 15 -8.59 11.90 -2.13
CA LYS A 15 -7.50 11.95 -3.11
C LYS A 15 -7.78 13.03 -4.14
N ILE A 16 -6.72 13.60 -4.68
CA ILE A 16 -6.76 14.54 -5.80
C ILE A 16 -6.11 13.85 -6.99
N ALA A 17 -6.79 13.92 -8.13
CA ALA A 17 -6.21 13.60 -9.42
C ALA A 17 -6.05 14.90 -10.20
N PHE A 18 -4.86 15.14 -10.75
CA PHE A 18 -4.61 16.34 -11.55
C PHE A 18 -3.74 16.05 -12.75
N ALA A 19 -4.04 16.71 -13.87
CA ALA A 19 -3.21 16.70 -15.07
C ALA A 19 -2.34 17.97 -15.10
N ASP A 20 -1.03 17.77 -15.16
CA ASP A 20 -0.05 18.87 -15.20
C ASP A 20 -0.02 19.57 -16.58
N ARG A 21 0.90 20.53 -16.78
CA ARG A 21 1.07 21.20 -18.08
C ARG A 21 1.62 20.27 -19.17
N ASN A 22 2.38 19.25 -18.79
CA ASN A 22 2.91 18.22 -19.68
C ASN A 22 1.87 17.14 -20.01
N ARG A 23 0.66 17.26 -19.46
CA ARG A 23 -0.47 16.32 -19.61
C ARG A 23 -0.17 14.96 -19.00
N GLU A 24 0.62 14.95 -17.94
CA GLU A 24 0.84 13.80 -17.10
C GLU A 24 -0.18 13.81 -15.97
N LEU A 25 -0.87 12.69 -15.80
CA LEU A 25 -1.85 12.49 -14.75
C LEU A 25 -1.15 12.05 -13.48
N TYR A 26 -1.35 12.82 -12.42
CA TYR A 26 -0.86 12.52 -11.09
C TYR A 26 -2.01 12.23 -10.14
N ILE A 27 -1.78 11.33 -9.18
CA ILE A 27 -2.62 11.14 -8.01
C ILE A 27 -1.85 11.51 -6.75
N GLN A 28 -2.53 12.20 -5.84
CA GLN A 28 -1.99 12.59 -4.54
C GLN A 28 -3.05 12.42 -3.44
N SER A 29 -2.62 11.99 -2.25
CA SER A 29 -3.48 12.02 -1.07
C SER A 29 -3.59 13.42 -0.50
N VAL A 30 -4.81 13.83 -0.12
CA VAL A 30 -5.05 15.18 0.44
C VAL A 30 -4.45 15.32 1.83
N HIS A 31 -4.75 14.36 2.71
CA HIS A 31 -4.38 14.45 4.13
C HIS A 31 -3.04 13.81 4.45
N MET A 32 -2.74 12.68 3.82
CA MET A 32 -1.43 12.05 3.97
C MET A 32 -0.41 12.78 3.10
N LYS A 33 0.74 13.13 3.69
CA LYS A 33 1.91 13.70 2.96
C LYS A 33 2.62 12.64 2.12
N LEU A 34 1.86 11.87 1.35
CA LEU A 34 2.40 10.89 0.41
C LEU A 34 2.83 11.60 -0.87
N PRO A 35 3.93 11.16 -1.50
CA PRO A 35 4.38 11.74 -2.76
C PRO A 35 3.32 11.55 -3.85
N SER A 36 3.22 12.52 -4.76
CA SER A 36 2.39 12.37 -5.97
C SER A 36 2.94 11.25 -6.84
N PHE A 37 2.06 10.45 -7.43
CA PHE A 37 2.43 9.35 -8.32
C PHE A 37 1.84 9.55 -9.71
N LYS A 38 2.64 9.29 -10.75
CA LYS A 38 2.25 9.43 -12.15
C LYS A 38 1.48 8.19 -12.61
N LEU A 39 0.21 8.35 -12.98
CA LEU A 39 -0.67 7.28 -13.46
C LEU A 39 -0.61 7.07 -14.98
N SER A 40 -0.62 8.16 -15.74
CA SER A 40 -0.61 8.11 -17.21
C SER A 40 -0.02 9.37 -17.83
N THR A 41 0.32 9.28 -19.11
CA THR A 41 0.77 10.39 -19.96
C THR A 41 -0.31 10.77 -20.96
N MET A 42 -0.23 11.98 -21.51
CA MET A 42 -1.16 12.47 -22.55
C MET A 42 -2.62 12.42 -22.11
N SER A 43 -2.89 12.72 -20.83
CA SER A 43 -4.23 12.74 -20.25
C SER A 43 -4.87 14.11 -20.44
N TYR A 44 -6.06 14.14 -21.04
CA TYR A 44 -6.75 15.38 -21.42
C TYR A 44 -7.90 15.73 -20.50
N SER A 45 -8.64 14.72 -20.05
CA SER A 45 -9.78 14.87 -19.15
C SER A 45 -9.81 13.74 -18.13
N VAL A 46 -10.21 14.07 -16.90
CA VAL A 46 -10.20 13.15 -15.75
C VAL A 46 -11.50 13.32 -14.96
N ALA A 47 -12.09 12.23 -14.49
CA ALA A 47 -13.24 12.27 -13.59
C ALA A 47 -13.23 11.09 -12.60
N TRP A 48 -13.65 11.36 -11.37
CA TRP A 48 -13.89 10.34 -10.35
C TRP A 48 -15.32 9.82 -10.45
N ASN A 49 -15.52 8.57 -10.03
CA ASN A 49 -16.87 8.04 -9.82
C ASN A 49 -17.52 8.68 -8.59
N ASP A 50 -18.83 8.84 -8.64
CA ASP A 50 -19.61 9.33 -7.50
C ASP A 50 -19.65 8.34 -6.33
N LYS A 51 -19.74 7.03 -6.62
CA LYS A 51 -20.05 5.98 -5.64
C LYS A 51 -18.87 5.09 -5.27
N THR A 52 -17.78 5.15 -6.02
CA THR A 52 -16.61 4.29 -5.82
C THR A 52 -15.32 5.08 -5.91
N GLU A 53 -14.22 4.49 -5.49
CA GLU A 53 -12.88 5.08 -5.64
C GLU A 53 -12.33 4.94 -7.08
N THR A 54 -13.19 4.75 -8.08
CA THR A 54 -12.78 4.53 -9.47
C THR A 54 -12.46 5.86 -10.16
N LEU A 55 -11.34 5.90 -10.88
CA LEU A 55 -10.89 7.05 -11.65
C LEU A 55 -10.92 6.72 -13.14
N VAL A 56 -11.46 7.63 -13.94
CA VAL A 56 -11.45 7.54 -15.39
C VAL A 56 -10.65 8.70 -15.97
N SER A 57 -9.85 8.43 -16.99
CA SER A 57 -9.25 9.47 -17.80
C SER A 57 -9.29 9.15 -19.28
N ILE A 58 -9.38 10.19 -20.10
CA ILE A 58 -9.07 10.11 -21.53
C ILE A 58 -7.58 10.34 -21.66
N SER A 59 -6.82 9.30 -22.03
CA SER A 59 -5.38 9.42 -22.28
C SER A 59 -4.98 8.69 -23.54
N ASP A 60 -4.11 9.32 -24.32
CA ASP A 60 -3.59 8.75 -25.57
C ASP A 60 -4.69 8.26 -26.53
N GLY A 61 -5.77 9.04 -26.62
CA GLY A 61 -6.92 8.74 -27.46
C GLY A 61 -7.84 7.61 -26.96
N LYS A 62 -7.54 7.00 -25.81
CA LYS A 62 -8.33 5.92 -25.22
C LYS A 62 -8.87 6.28 -23.85
N ILE A 63 -9.90 5.56 -23.42
CA ILE A 63 -10.42 5.67 -22.05
C ILE A 63 -9.70 4.67 -21.15
N ASN A 64 -9.00 5.20 -20.17
CA ASN A 64 -8.37 4.44 -19.10
C ASN A 64 -9.25 4.51 -17.85
N THR A 65 -9.60 3.35 -17.32
CA THR A 65 -10.34 3.24 -16.06
C THR A 65 -9.47 2.53 -15.04
N TRP A 66 -9.18 3.19 -13.92
CA TRP A 66 -8.54 2.59 -12.74
C TRP A 66 -9.61 2.34 -11.68
N PHE A 67 -9.89 1.08 -11.38
CA PHE A 67 -10.93 0.74 -10.41
C PHE A 67 -10.54 1.06 -8.97
N PHE A 68 -9.24 1.00 -8.67
CA PHE A 68 -8.72 1.28 -7.33
C PHE A 68 -7.32 1.93 -7.40
N PRO A 69 -7.22 3.22 -7.78
CA PRO A 69 -5.94 3.91 -8.00
C PRO A 69 -5.12 4.11 -6.72
N THR A 70 -5.75 4.04 -5.54
CA THR A 70 -5.05 4.12 -4.24
C THR A 70 -4.10 2.94 -4.00
N VAL A 71 -4.24 1.85 -4.76
CA VAL A 71 -3.32 0.71 -4.71
C VAL A 71 -1.87 1.13 -4.92
N VAL A 72 -1.61 2.23 -5.64
CA VAL A 72 -0.28 2.83 -5.84
C VAL A 72 0.52 3.01 -4.55
N TYR A 73 -0.16 3.39 -3.46
CA TYR A 73 0.49 3.67 -2.18
C TYR A 73 0.80 2.39 -1.40
N THR A 74 0.06 1.32 -1.67
CA THR A 74 0.23 0.01 -1.05
C THR A 74 1.15 -0.87 -1.89
N ASP A 75 0.70 -1.20 -3.09
CA ASP A 75 1.29 -2.18 -3.96
C ASP A 75 1.26 -1.73 -5.42
N ARG A 76 2.44 -1.43 -5.97
CA ARG A 76 2.55 -0.89 -7.33
C ARG A 76 2.38 -1.95 -8.41
N SER A 77 2.60 -3.24 -8.12
CA SER A 77 2.44 -4.28 -9.16
C SER A 77 0.97 -4.48 -9.53
N LEU A 78 0.08 -4.37 -8.54
CA LEU A 78 -1.37 -4.50 -8.74
C LEU A 78 -1.98 -3.36 -9.57
N LEU A 79 -1.28 -2.21 -9.71
CA LEU A 79 -1.81 -1.09 -10.48
C LEU A 79 -2.05 -1.45 -11.95
N ALA A 80 -1.17 -2.25 -12.55
CA ALA A 80 -1.30 -2.67 -13.93
C ALA A 80 -2.58 -3.50 -14.14
N ASN A 81 -2.87 -4.40 -13.20
CA ASN A 81 -3.99 -5.33 -13.27
C ASN A 81 -5.32 -4.68 -12.87
N THR A 82 -5.29 -3.58 -12.11
CA THR A 82 -6.50 -2.81 -11.71
C THR A 82 -6.93 -1.76 -12.74
N ARG A 83 -6.26 -1.71 -13.89
CA ARG A 83 -6.54 -0.79 -14.98
C ARG A 83 -7.14 -1.55 -16.17
N THR A 84 -8.18 -0.98 -16.75
CA THR A 84 -8.69 -1.39 -18.05
C THR A 84 -8.56 -0.25 -19.06
N ILE A 85 -8.12 -0.60 -20.26
CA ILE A 85 -8.08 0.31 -21.40
C ILE A 85 -9.20 -0.10 -22.33
N ARG A 86 -10.10 0.83 -22.63
CA ARG A 86 -11.12 0.63 -23.65
C ARG A 86 -10.54 0.91 -25.02
N ASP A 87 -10.68 -0.05 -25.93
CA ASP A 87 -10.15 0.02 -27.30
C ASP A 87 -11.24 -0.41 -28.30
N ASP A 88 -12.37 0.28 -28.25
CA ASP A 88 -13.56 -0.07 -29.04
C ASP A 88 -13.55 0.60 -30.43
N GLY A 89 -12.40 1.13 -30.87
CA GLY A 89 -12.23 1.82 -32.16
C GLY A 89 -12.73 3.27 -32.18
N GLU A 90 -13.24 3.80 -31.07
CA GLU A 90 -13.53 5.22 -30.90
C GLU A 90 -12.29 5.96 -30.41
N ASP A 91 -11.62 6.68 -31.31
CA ASP A 91 -10.47 7.53 -30.95
C ASP A 91 -10.95 8.85 -30.36
N PHE A 92 -10.61 9.07 -29.09
CA PHE A 92 -10.88 10.32 -28.39
C PHE A 92 -9.85 11.38 -28.75
N THR A 93 -10.29 12.60 -28.95
CA THR A 93 -9.44 13.74 -29.27
C THR A 93 -9.08 14.55 -28.03
N ARG A 94 -8.12 15.47 -28.16
CA ARG A 94 -7.71 16.40 -27.10
C ARG A 94 -8.87 17.25 -26.54
N ASN A 95 -9.89 17.51 -27.35
CA ASN A 95 -10.99 18.40 -27.00
C ASN A 95 -12.13 17.67 -26.30
N ASP A 96 -12.07 16.34 -26.22
CA ASP A 96 -13.10 15.54 -25.57
C ASP A 96 -13.00 15.69 -24.05
N ARG A 97 -14.17 15.84 -23.41
CA ARG A 97 -14.27 16.10 -21.97
C ARG A 97 -15.21 15.11 -21.33
N ILE A 98 -14.76 14.51 -20.24
CA ILE A 98 -15.62 13.71 -19.37
C ILE A 98 -16.50 14.69 -18.60
N GLN A 99 -17.81 14.58 -18.77
CA GLN A 99 -18.78 15.45 -18.10
C GLN A 99 -19.26 14.85 -16.79
N ASP A 100 -19.53 13.54 -16.79
CA ASP A 100 -20.04 12.83 -15.62
C ASP A 100 -19.57 11.37 -15.61
N PHE A 101 -19.41 10.81 -14.42
CA PHE A 101 -19.14 9.39 -14.21
C PHE A 101 -19.93 8.85 -13.02
N SER A 102 -21.13 8.37 -13.32
CA SER A 102 -22.09 7.88 -12.33
C SER A 102 -22.34 6.38 -12.51
N GLY A 103 -22.10 5.60 -11.44
CA GLY A 103 -22.29 4.16 -11.45
C GLY A 103 -21.39 3.46 -12.47
N ASN A 104 -21.97 2.82 -13.48
CA ASN A 104 -21.24 2.13 -14.56
C ASN A 104 -21.30 2.87 -15.89
N ARG A 105 -21.66 4.16 -15.92
CA ARG A 105 -21.79 4.94 -17.15
C ARG A 105 -20.91 6.18 -17.10
N ILE A 106 -20.10 6.36 -18.14
CA ILE A 106 -19.30 7.57 -18.36
C ILE A 106 -19.99 8.39 -19.44
N SER A 107 -20.22 9.67 -19.18
CA SER A 107 -20.73 10.61 -20.16
C SER A 107 -19.58 11.46 -20.69
N VAL A 108 -19.24 11.30 -21.97
CA VAL A 108 -18.15 12.03 -22.64
C VAL A 108 -18.74 12.96 -23.69
N ARG A 109 -18.41 14.24 -23.60
CA ARG A 109 -18.77 15.22 -24.63
C ARG A 109 -17.64 15.30 -25.65
N ARG A 110 -17.94 14.93 -26.90
CA ARG A 110 -16.99 15.04 -28.02
C ARG A 110 -16.75 16.50 -28.36
N GLY A 111 -15.50 16.87 -28.53
CA GLY A 111 -15.08 18.23 -28.87
C GLY A 111 -15.25 18.58 -30.34
N THR A 112 -15.35 17.60 -31.24
CA THR A 112 -15.52 17.83 -32.69
C THR A 112 -16.97 18.20 -33.03
N ASP A 113 -17.91 17.39 -32.53
CA ASP A 113 -19.32 17.45 -32.97
C ASP A 113 -20.24 17.94 -31.83
N GLY A 114 -19.71 18.09 -30.61
CA GLY A 114 -20.48 18.44 -29.42
C GLY A 114 -21.38 17.33 -28.87
N ALA A 115 -21.43 16.17 -29.54
CA ALA A 115 -22.27 15.02 -29.17
C ALA A 115 -21.90 14.45 -27.79
N LEU A 116 -22.91 14.00 -27.05
CA LEU A 116 -22.74 13.33 -25.76
C LEU A 116 -22.76 11.82 -25.96
N LEU A 117 -21.61 11.19 -25.77
CA LEU A 117 -21.46 9.74 -25.77
C LEU A 117 -21.67 9.18 -24.35
N THR A 118 -22.38 8.06 -24.25
CA THR A 118 -22.54 7.32 -22.99
C THR A 118 -21.88 5.96 -23.13
N LEU A 119 -20.85 5.73 -22.33
CA LEU A 119 -20.00 4.56 -22.41
C LEU A 119 -20.15 3.71 -21.14
N ALA A 120 -20.29 2.39 -21.30
CA ALA A 120 -20.48 1.47 -20.18
C ALA A 120 -19.14 1.00 -19.60
N VAL A 121 -18.96 1.04 -18.30
CA VAL A 121 -17.78 0.49 -17.59
C VAL A 121 -18.14 -0.86 -17.00
N ASN A 122 -17.13 -1.71 -16.78
CA ASN A 122 -17.32 -2.99 -16.09
C ASN A 122 -18.08 -2.78 -14.75
N PRO A 123 -19.26 -3.39 -14.56
CA PRO A 123 -20.07 -3.19 -13.35
C PRO A 123 -19.56 -3.98 -12.14
N TYR A 124 -18.77 -5.04 -12.34
CA TYR A 124 -18.39 -5.98 -11.28
C TYR A 124 -17.53 -5.36 -10.17
N PRO A 125 -16.54 -4.49 -10.46
CA PRO A 125 -15.81 -3.78 -9.41
C PRO A 125 -16.74 -2.93 -8.53
N GLY A 126 -17.76 -2.29 -9.11
CA GLY A 126 -18.78 -1.55 -8.37
C GLY A 126 -19.58 -2.45 -7.41
N MET A 127 -19.89 -3.67 -7.83
CA MET A 127 -20.52 -4.68 -6.96
C MET A 127 -19.59 -5.11 -5.81
N LEU A 128 -18.28 -5.28 -6.07
CA LEU A 128 -17.31 -5.59 -5.01
C LEU A 128 -17.27 -4.50 -3.93
N PHE A 129 -17.25 -3.23 -4.31
CA PHE A 129 -17.34 -2.12 -3.35
C PHE A 129 -18.60 -2.22 -2.49
N ALA A 130 -19.74 -2.61 -3.07
CA ALA A 130 -20.99 -2.77 -2.34
C ALA A 130 -20.98 -3.95 -1.34
N HIS A 131 -20.33 -5.08 -1.68
CA HIS A 131 -20.15 -6.20 -0.75
C HIS A 131 -19.21 -5.83 0.40
N ILE A 132 -18.12 -5.11 0.12
CA ILE A 132 -17.14 -4.69 1.12
C ILE A 132 -17.74 -3.65 2.07
N ALA A 133 -18.56 -2.73 1.56
CA ALA A 133 -19.32 -1.80 2.39
C ALA A 133 -20.29 -2.51 3.36
N LYS A 134 -20.71 -3.75 3.04
CA LYS A 134 -21.53 -4.61 3.91
C LYS A 134 -20.72 -5.59 4.76
N HIS A 135 -19.39 -5.55 4.69
CA HIS A 135 -18.48 -6.53 5.30
C HIS A 135 -18.70 -7.98 4.85
N ASP A 136 -19.31 -8.20 3.68
CA ASP A 136 -19.53 -9.53 3.09
C ASP A 136 -18.36 -9.94 2.18
N TRP A 137 -17.23 -10.28 2.81
CA TRP A 137 -16.01 -10.70 2.09
C TRP A 137 -16.18 -12.04 1.39
N ASP A 138 -16.92 -12.97 1.96
CA ASP A 138 -17.17 -14.28 1.35
C ASP A 138 -17.99 -14.14 0.06
N GLY A 139 -18.99 -13.25 0.04
CA GLY A 139 -19.74 -12.91 -1.18
C GLY A 139 -18.85 -12.31 -2.26
N ALA A 140 -17.97 -11.38 -1.88
CA ALA A 140 -17.00 -10.79 -2.80
C ALA A 140 -16.05 -11.84 -3.40
N VAL A 141 -15.51 -12.75 -2.58
CA VAL A 141 -14.63 -13.84 -3.04
C VAL A 141 -15.37 -14.81 -3.96
N ARG A 142 -16.63 -15.15 -3.67
CA ARG A 142 -17.46 -15.99 -4.55
C ARG A 142 -17.66 -15.35 -5.93
N LEU A 143 -17.90 -14.03 -5.97
CA LEU A 143 -18.01 -13.28 -7.23
C LEU A 143 -16.70 -13.33 -8.02
N CYS A 144 -15.55 -13.11 -7.36
CA CYS A 144 -14.23 -13.21 -7.99
C CYS A 144 -13.95 -14.61 -8.53
N ARG A 145 -14.31 -15.67 -7.79
CA ARG A 145 -14.18 -17.08 -8.24
C ARG A 145 -15.08 -17.40 -9.43
N PHE A 146 -16.28 -16.82 -9.48
CA PHE A 146 -17.24 -17.06 -10.56
C PHE A 146 -16.77 -16.46 -11.90
N LEU A 147 -16.25 -15.22 -11.87
CA LEU A 147 -15.80 -14.52 -13.07
C LEU A 147 -14.36 -14.90 -13.46
N ASN A 148 -13.52 -15.21 -12.47
CA ASN A 148 -12.12 -15.59 -12.63
C ASN A 148 -11.30 -14.60 -13.48
N GLU A 149 -11.48 -13.30 -13.23
CA GLU A 149 -10.74 -12.22 -13.87
C GLU A 149 -9.67 -11.64 -12.94
N ASP A 150 -8.44 -11.48 -13.45
CA ASP A 150 -7.31 -10.89 -12.70
C ASP A 150 -7.62 -9.48 -12.19
N LEU A 151 -8.42 -8.72 -12.94
CA LEU A 151 -8.90 -7.39 -12.57
C LEU A 151 -9.62 -7.41 -11.22
N LEU A 152 -10.57 -8.33 -11.06
CA LEU A 152 -11.41 -8.43 -9.87
C LEU A 152 -10.61 -8.95 -8.68
N TRP A 153 -9.75 -9.94 -8.92
CA TRP A 153 -8.80 -10.43 -7.91
C TRP A 153 -7.85 -9.34 -7.43
N SER A 154 -7.37 -8.48 -8.33
CA SER A 154 -6.51 -7.35 -7.96
C SER A 154 -7.25 -6.30 -7.14
N VAL A 155 -8.49 -5.98 -7.53
CA VAL A 155 -9.33 -5.00 -6.84
C VAL A 155 -9.72 -5.51 -5.43
N ILE A 156 -10.17 -6.76 -5.29
CA ILE A 156 -10.50 -7.32 -3.96
C ILE A 156 -9.26 -7.43 -3.06
N THR A 157 -8.11 -7.83 -3.61
CA THR A 157 -6.84 -7.93 -2.86
C THR A 157 -6.42 -6.57 -2.32
N ALA A 158 -6.45 -5.54 -3.17
CA ALA A 158 -6.09 -4.19 -2.77
C ALA A 158 -7.02 -3.63 -1.67
N MET A 159 -8.32 -3.90 -1.77
CA MET A 159 -9.28 -3.50 -0.73
C MET A 159 -9.11 -4.30 0.56
N ALA A 160 -8.86 -5.61 0.47
CA ALA A 160 -8.61 -6.45 1.62
C ALA A 160 -7.39 -5.96 2.42
N ILE A 161 -6.31 -5.57 1.73
CA ILE A 161 -5.14 -4.99 2.39
C ILE A 161 -5.48 -3.65 3.06
N LYS A 162 -6.25 -2.78 2.40
CA LYS A 162 -6.67 -1.48 2.98
C LYS A 162 -7.48 -1.68 4.27
N HIS A 163 -8.38 -2.66 4.31
CA HIS A 163 -9.20 -2.96 5.48
C HIS A 163 -8.51 -3.87 6.51
N GLY A 164 -7.38 -4.51 6.16
CA GLY A 164 -6.64 -5.42 7.03
C GLY A 164 -7.17 -6.85 7.07
N GLU A 165 -7.93 -7.27 6.08
CA GLU A 165 -8.50 -8.62 5.98
C GLU A 165 -7.49 -9.60 5.34
N LEU A 166 -6.66 -10.19 6.20
CA LEU A 166 -5.55 -11.04 5.79
C LEU A 166 -5.99 -12.33 5.06
N ASN A 167 -7.16 -12.87 5.40
CA ASN A 167 -7.68 -14.09 4.78
C ASN A 167 -8.03 -13.86 3.31
N THR A 168 -8.77 -12.81 3.02
CA THR A 168 -9.13 -12.43 1.66
C THR A 168 -7.91 -11.99 0.85
N ALA A 169 -6.97 -11.26 1.48
CA ALA A 169 -5.73 -10.86 0.83
C ALA A 169 -4.87 -12.06 0.41
N GLU A 170 -4.77 -13.09 1.25
CA GLU A 170 -4.02 -14.32 0.90
C GLU A 170 -4.65 -15.04 -0.30
N ILE A 171 -5.97 -15.23 -0.30
CA ILE A 171 -6.69 -15.86 -1.42
C ILE A 171 -6.50 -15.06 -2.70
N GLY A 172 -6.59 -13.73 -2.60
CA GLY A 172 -6.41 -12.84 -3.74
C GLY A 172 -5.00 -12.86 -4.32
N TYR A 173 -3.96 -12.80 -3.48
CA TYR A 173 -2.58 -12.94 -3.94
C TYR A 173 -2.28 -14.33 -4.51
N ALA A 174 -2.88 -15.39 -3.96
CA ALA A 174 -2.77 -16.72 -4.50
C ALA A 174 -3.41 -16.83 -5.90
N ALA A 175 -4.58 -16.21 -6.09
CA ALA A 175 -5.24 -16.15 -7.40
C ALA A 175 -4.43 -15.37 -8.45
N LEU A 176 -3.71 -14.32 -8.02
CA LEU A 176 -2.82 -13.52 -8.87
C LEU A 176 -1.42 -14.14 -9.06
N ASN A 177 -1.18 -15.33 -8.49
CA ASN A 177 0.10 -16.04 -8.54
C ASN A 177 1.30 -15.25 -7.98
N GLU A 178 1.07 -14.35 -7.00
CA GLU A 178 2.12 -13.59 -6.32
C GLU A 178 2.59 -14.32 -5.05
N MET A 179 3.23 -15.48 -5.23
CA MET A 179 3.61 -16.41 -4.16
C MET A 179 4.47 -15.80 -3.04
N ASP A 180 5.35 -14.85 -3.37
CA ASP A 180 6.16 -14.18 -2.35
C ASP A 180 5.31 -13.38 -1.35
N LYS A 181 4.24 -12.75 -1.83
CA LYS A 181 3.32 -11.97 -0.99
C LYS A 181 2.38 -12.89 -0.21
N VAL A 182 1.96 -14.01 -0.81
CA VAL A 182 1.24 -15.07 -0.09
C VAL A 182 2.06 -15.55 1.10
N ARG A 183 3.34 -15.87 0.90
CA ARG A 183 4.24 -16.31 1.98
C ARG A 183 4.38 -15.24 3.06
N TYR A 184 4.48 -13.96 2.68
CA TYR A 184 4.54 -12.86 3.63
C TYR A 184 3.24 -12.71 4.44
N VAL A 185 2.07 -12.79 3.78
CA VAL A 185 0.76 -12.73 4.45
C VAL A 185 0.54 -13.95 5.35
N HIS A 186 1.02 -15.13 4.96
CA HIS A 186 0.99 -16.32 5.81
C HIS A 186 1.85 -16.12 7.06
N TRP A 187 3.09 -15.65 6.91
CA TRP A 187 3.96 -15.29 8.03
C TRP A 187 3.33 -14.23 8.94
N LEU A 188 2.63 -13.26 8.36
CA LEU A 188 1.90 -12.24 9.11
C LEU A 188 0.82 -12.84 10.01
N LYS A 189 0.16 -13.93 9.60
CA LYS A 189 -0.84 -14.62 10.42
C LYS A 189 -0.24 -15.41 11.58
N GLU A 190 1.01 -15.85 11.43
CA GLU A 190 1.74 -16.57 12.49
C GLU A 190 2.18 -15.66 13.63
N ILE A 191 2.16 -14.34 13.43
CA ILE A 191 2.51 -13.37 14.46
C ILE A 191 1.45 -13.39 15.57
N PRO A 192 1.84 -13.63 16.83
CA PRO A 192 0.89 -13.76 17.93
C PRO A 192 0.23 -12.43 18.31
N SER A 193 0.99 -11.33 18.37
CA SER A 193 0.47 -10.02 18.79
C SER A 193 -0.39 -9.37 17.70
N ALA A 194 -1.57 -8.87 18.07
CA ALA A 194 -2.42 -8.09 17.19
C ALA A 194 -1.74 -6.79 16.74
N GLU A 195 -1.02 -6.11 17.63
CA GLU A 195 -0.27 -4.90 17.34
C GLU A 195 0.91 -5.19 16.41
N GLY A 196 1.59 -6.33 16.61
CA GLY A 196 2.62 -6.82 15.71
C GLY A 196 2.08 -7.09 14.30
N ARG A 197 0.88 -7.70 14.19
CA ARG A 197 0.20 -7.91 12.90
C ARG A 197 -0.15 -6.58 12.22
N GLN A 198 -0.68 -5.62 12.97
CA GLN A 198 -1.03 -4.30 12.44
C GLN A 198 0.20 -3.52 11.96
N ALA A 199 1.32 -3.59 12.69
CA ALA A 199 2.56 -2.94 12.29
C ALA A 199 3.13 -3.51 10.99
N GLU A 200 3.18 -4.84 10.87
CA GLU A 200 3.66 -5.50 9.65
C GLU A 200 2.69 -5.29 8.46
N LEU A 201 1.38 -5.23 8.70
CA LEU A 201 0.43 -4.81 7.66
C LEU A 201 0.69 -3.36 7.18
N ALA A 202 1.00 -2.45 8.10
CA ALA A 202 1.37 -1.09 7.75
C ALA A 202 2.67 -1.04 6.94
N LEU A 203 3.64 -1.93 7.24
CA LEU A 203 4.85 -2.11 6.43
C LEU A 203 4.55 -2.61 5.02
N LEU A 204 3.64 -3.58 4.87
CA LEU A 204 3.18 -4.05 3.56
C LEU A 204 2.61 -2.89 2.73
N GLN A 205 1.93 -1.94 3.38
CA GLN A 205 1.39 -0.74 2.76
C GLN A 205 2.40 0.41 2.65
N ARG A 206 3.70 0.16 2.92
CA ARG A 206 4.80 1.15 2.86
C ARG A 206 4.65 2.32 3.84
N ARG A 207 3.92 2.13 4.94
CA ARG A 207 3.70 3.13 6.00
C ARG A 207 4.62 2.89 7.19
N VAL A 208 5.92 3.13 6.99
CA VAL A 208 6.97 2.84 8.00
C VAL A 208 6.78 3.65 9.29
N ASP A 209 6.46 4.94 9.18
CA ASP A 209 6.25 5.81 10.34
C ASP A 209 5.06 5.36 11.21
N GLU A 210 4.01 4.87 10.55
CA GLU A 210 2.83 4.35 11.23
C GLU A 210 3.11 3.02 11.93
N ALA A 211 3.83 2.11 11.26
CA ALA A 211 4.29 0.86 11.84
C ALA A 211 5.16 1.10 13.08
N GLU A 212 6.11 2.05 13.01
CA GLU A 212 6.94 2.43 14.17
C GLU A 212 6.06 2.92 15.32
N ARG A 213 5.13 3.83 15.05
CA ARG A 213 4.23 4.39 16.07
C ARG A 213 3.39 3.30 16.75
N ILE A 214 2.84 2.34 15.98
CA ILE A 214 2.06 1.22 16.51
C ILE A 214 2.93 0.38 17.46
N LEU A 215 4.13 0.00 17.03
CA LEU A 215 5.05 -0.83 17.83
C LEU A 215 5.50 -0.12 19.11
N LEU A 216 5.83 1.18 19.02
CA LEU A 216 6.26 1.97 20.16
C LEU A 216 5.12 2.20 21.16
N GLN A 217 3.90 2.45 20.69
CA GLN A 217 2.72 2.60 21.55
C GLN A 217 2.37 1.28 22.25
N ALA A 218 2.55 0.15 21.57
CA ALA A 218 2.38 -1.18 22.14
C ALA A 218 3.55 -1.59 23.07
N GLY A 219 4.62 -0.81 23.15
CA GLY A 219 5.83 -1.15 23.92
C GLY A 219 6.65 -2.31 23.33
N LEU A 220 6.43 -2.68 22.06
CA LEU A 220 7.18 -3.72 21.34
C LEU A 220 8.47 -3.13 20.76
N VAL A 221 9.36 -2.66 21.64
CA VAL A 221 10.58 -1.93 21.25
C VAL A 221 11.52 -2.80 20.43
N TYR A 222 11.68 -4.07 20.81
CA TYR A 222 12.53 -5.00 20.07
C TYR A 222 12.07 -5.17 18.61
N ARG A 223 10.76 -5.33 18.38
CA ARG A 223 10.22 -5.41 17.01
C ARG A 223 10.42 -4.13 16.23
N ALA A 224 10.27 -2.96 16.85
CA ALA A 224 10.54 -1.69 16.18
C ALA A 224 12.01 -1.59 15.74
N ILE A 225 12.93 -2.04 16.59
CA ILE A 225 14.37 -2.09 16.28
C ILE A 225 14.64 -3.11 15.16
N GLU A 226 14.07 -4.31 15.25
CA GLU A 226 14.23 -5.34 14.24
C GLU A 226 13.69 -4.89 12.88
N MET A 227 12.51 -4.27 12.86
CA MET A 227 11.91 -3.67 11.67
C MET A 227 12.85 -2.67 11.01
N HIS A 228 13.35 -1.67 11.76
CA HIS A 228 14.28 -0.68 11.21
C HIS A 228 15.61 -1.29 10.78
N THR A 229 16.05 -2.35 11.44
CA THR A 229 17.24 -3.11 11.02
C THR A 229 17.02 -3.80 9.67
N ARG A 230 15.85 -4.44 9.47
CA ARG A 230 15.47 -5.07 8.19
C ARG A 230 15.34 -4.05 7.05
N LEU A 231 14.89 -2.84 7.37
CA LEU A 231 14.78 -1.72 6.42
C LEU A 231 16.11 -0.97 6.20
N TYR A 232 17.20 -1.39 6.86
CA TYR A 232 18.51 -0.71 6.85
C TYR A 232 18.49 0.74 7.36
N HIS A 233 17.48 1.11 8.16
CA HIS A 233 17.38 2.40 8.86
C HIS A 233 18.15 2.35 10.19
N TRP A 234 19.47 2.16 10.08
CA TRP A 234 20.35 1.93 11.23
C TRP A 234 20.37 3.08 12.24
N GLU A 235 20.40 4.33 11.78
CA GLU A 235 20.38 5.50 12.67
C GLU A 235 19.10 5.56 13.50
N ARG A 236 17.94 5.35 12.87
CA ARG A 236 16.66 5.35 13.57
C ARG A 236 16.55 4.20 14.56
N ALA A 237 17.04 3.01 14.19
CA ALA A 237 17.10 1.86 15.09
C ALA A 237 17.95 2.16 16.34
N LEU A 238 19.10 2.83 16.18
CA LEU A 238 19.96 3.22 17.29
C LEU A 238 19.33 4.30 18.17
N ASP A 239 18.72 5.31 17.57
CA ASP A 239 18.04 6.39 18.31
C ASP A 239 16.91 5.79 19.18
N ILE A 240 16.09 4.88 18.66
CA ILE A 240 15.05 4.17 19.43
C ILE A 240 15.67 3.35 20.58
N ALA A 241 16.76 2.64 20.31
CA ALA A 241 17.45 1.83 21.31
C ALA A 241 18.03 2.68 22.46
N VAL A 242 18.57 3.87 22.14
CA VAL A 242 19.11 4.81 23.13
C VAL A 242 17.99 5.48 23.93
N GLU A 243 16.92 5.94 23.27
CA GLU A 243 15.77 6.58 23.93
C GLU A 243 15.09 5.66 24.94
N ARG A 244 14.94 4.37 24.60
CA ARG A 244 14.34 3.36 25.47
C ARG A 244 15.34 2.64 26.36
N LYS A 245 16.65 2.88 26.17
CA LYS A 245 17.77 2.25 26.88
C LYS A 245 17.74 0.72 26.82
N THR A 246 17.33 0.17 25.68
CA THR A 246 17.17 -1.27 25.45
C THR A 246 17.84 -1.69 24.14
N HIS A 247 18.46 -2.87 24.11
CA HIS A 247 18.95 -3.53 22.89
C HIS A 247 19.99 -2.76 22.05
N ILE A 248 20.74 -1.82 22.65
CA ILE A 248 21.82 -1.07 21.96
C ILE A 248 22.90 -2.03 21.46
N ASP A 249 23.25 -3.02 22.28
CA ASP A 249 24.15 -4.13 21.94
C ASP A 249 23.71 -4.89 20.68
N THR A 250 22.41 -5.18 20.57
CA THR A 250 21.87 -5.91 19.42
C THR A 250 21.98 -5.12 18.11
N VAL A 251 21.77 -3.79 18.14
CA VAL A 251 21.83 -2.93 16.96
C VAL A 251 23.27 -2.78 16.48
N VAL A 252 24.20 -2.54 17.42
CA VAL A 252 25.63 -2.44 17.11
C VAL A 252 26.17 -3.78 16.59
N GLY A 253 25.78 -4.90 17.21
CA GLY A 253 26.20 -6.24 16.75
C GLY A 253 25.72 -6.57 15.34
N ARG A 254 24.42 -6.36 15.07
CA ARG A 254 23.85 -6.57 13.72
C ARG A 254 24.48 -5.65 12.68
N ARG A 255 24.81 -4.42 13.06
CA ARG A 255 25.50 -3.47 12.18
C ARG A 255 26.92 -3.92 11.86
N GLN A 256 27.66 -4.40 12.85
CA GLN A 256 29.01 -4.93 12.65
C GLN A 256 28.97 -6.14 11.70
N GLN A 257 28.06 -7.09 11.92
CA GLN A 257 27.88 -8.24 11.05
C GLN A 257 27.54 -7.84 9.60
N TYR A 258 26.68 -6.84 9.43
CA TYR A 258 26.33 -6.29 8.12
C TYR A 258 27.53 -5.66 7.40
N LEU A 259 28.37 -4.91 8.13
CA LEU A 259 29.54 -4.26 7.56
C LEU A 259 30.67 -5.24 7.24
N GLU A 260 30.86 -6.26 8.07
CA GLU A 260 31.78 -7.37 7.82
C GLU A 260 31.39 -8.11 6.53
N ALA A 261 30.10 -8.40 6.34
CA ALA A 261 29.59 -9.04 5.13
C ALA A 261 29.85 -8.21 3.85
N ILE A 262 29.89 -6.87 3.97
CA ILE A 262 30.13 -5.95 2.85
C ILE A 262 31.63 -5.58 2.72
N GLY A 263 32.47 -5.96 3.69
CA GLY A 263 33.89 -5.62 3.72
C GLY A 263 34.16 -4.12 3.91
N ARG A 264 33.23 -3.36 4.50
CA ARG A 264 33.36 -1.92 4.73
C ARG A 264 33.57 -1.61 6.21
N LYS A 265 34.26 -0.51 6.50
CA LYS A 265 34.45 0.00 7.86
C LYS A 265 33.31 0.93 8.27
N GLU A 266 33.08 1.05 9.57
CA GLU A 266 32.09 1.95 10.14
C GLU A 266 32.33 3.41 9.73
N HIS A 267 31.33 4.01 9.12
CA HIS A 267 31.35 5.41 8.67
C HIS A 267 30.55 6.34 9.57
N LEU A 268 29.64 5.81 10.39
CA LEU A 268 28.74 6.62 11.22
C LEU A 268 29.36 6.89 12.59
N ASP A 269 29.51 8.16 12.94
CA ASP A 269 30.13 8.56 14.21
C ASP A 269 29.28 8.20 15.43
N LYS A 270 27.94 8.24 15.30
CA LYS A 270 27.01 7.74 16.32
C LYS A 270 27.28 6.27 16.68
N PHE A 271 27.58 5.44 15.67
CA PHE A 271 27.87 4.02 15.87
C PHE A 271 29.25 3.79 16.49
N LYS A 272 30.27 4.60 16.15
CA LYS A 272 31.58 4.54 16.80
C LYS A 272 31.49 4.87 18.30
N GLN A 273 30.70 5.88 18.67
CA GLN A 273 30.45 6.24 20.07
C GLN A 273 29.68 5.15 20.82
N ALA A 274 28.63 4.61 20.21
CA ALA A 274 27.85 3.51 20.77
C ALA A 274 28.70 2.24 20.95
N HIS A 275 29.55 1.91 19.98
CA HIS A 275 30.50 0.79 20.08
C HIS A 275 31.53 1.01 21.20
N GLY A 276 31.97 2.25 21.42
CA GLY A 276 32.83 2.61 22.56
C GLY A 276 32.15 2.41 23.93
N THR A 277 30.83 2.59 23.99
CA THR A 277 30.04 2.46 25.23
C THR A 277 29.63 1.01 25.52
N VAL A 278 29.36 0.22 24.48
CA VAL A 278 28.91 -1.18 24.60
C VAL A 278 30.09 -2.14 24.85
N GLY A 279 31.30 -1.84 24.36
CA GLY A 279 32.47 -2.70 24.55
C GLY A 279 32.42 -3.96 23.68
N LYS A 280 32.81 -5.13 24.22
CA LYS A 280 32.79 -6.41 23.49
C LYS A 280 31.35 -6.89 23.27
N ILE A 281 31.02 -7.23 22.04
CA ILE A 281 29.71 -7.73 21.64
C ILE A 281 29.66 -9.23 21.92
N GLU A 282 28.86 -9.63 22.91
CA GLU A 282 28.59 -11.04 23.22
C GLU A 282 27.28 -11.48 22.55
N TRP A 283 27.40 -12.27 21.48
CA TRP A 283 26.26 -12.74 20.69
C TRP A 283 25.30 -13.65 21.46
N ASP A 284 25.81 -14.42 22.43
CA ASP A 284 24.99 -15.31 23.26
C ASP A 284 24.02 -14.55 24.15
N VAL A 285 24.49 -13.47 24.78
CA VAL A 285 23.67 -12.57 25.61
C VAL A 285 22.62 -11.85 24.77
N ILE A 286 22.98 -11.43 23.55
CA ILE A 286 22.05 -10.83 22.60
C ILE A 286 20.93 -11.83 22.25
N ASN A 287 21.30 -13.06 21.88
CA ASN A 287 20.33 -14.09 21.50
C ASN A 287 19.39 -14.45 22.64
N GLU A 288 19.88 -14.48 23.88
CA GLU A 288 19.06 -14.75 25.05
C GLU A 288 18.07 -13.59 25.35
N LYS A 289 18.53 -12.33 25.27
CA LYS A 289 17.64 -11.16 25.37
C LYS A 289 16.56 -11.15 24.30
N VAL A 290 16.91 -11.51 23.06
CA VAL A 290 15.96 -11.64 21.95
C VAL A 290 14.92 -12.72 22.23
N LYS A 291 15.35 -13.90 22.68
CA LYS A 291 14.43 -14.99 23.04
C LYS A 291 13.48 -14.57 24.17
N GLN A 292 13.97 -13.86 25.17
CA GLN A 292 13.12 -13.35 26.26
C GLN A 292 12.06 -12.38 25.76
N GLU A 293 12.39 -11.47 24.85
CA GLU A 293 11.41 -10.54 24.26
C GLU A 293 10.37 -11.26 23.38
N LEU A 294 10.78 -12.28 22.62
CA LEU A 294 9.86 -13.11 21.83
C LEU A 294 8.91 -13.91 22.73
N VAL A 295 9.39 -14.45 23.85
CA VAL A 295 8.56 -15.15 24.83
C VAL A 295 7.58 -14.18 25.51
N LYS A 296 8.03 -12.98 25.90
CA LYS A 296 7.14 -11.94 26.45
C LYS A 296 6.06 -11.54 25.46
N GLU A 297 6.39 -11.48 24.18
CA GLU A 297 5.40 -11.19 23.14
C GLU A 297 4.36 -12.30 23.00
N GLN A 298 4.78 -13.57 23.05
CA GLN A 298 3.86 -14.72 23.01
C GLN A 298 2.94 -14.81 24.23
N GLN A 299 3.39 -14.31 25.38
CA GLN A 299 2.64 -14.37 26.65
C GLN A 299 1.66 -13.20 26.84
N ARG A 300 1.56 -12.25 25.90
CA ARG A 300 0.66 -11.10 26.04
C ARG A 300 -0.83 -11.48 25.93
N PRO A 301 -1.72 -10.83 26.70
CA PRO A 301 -3.16 -11.00 26.53
C PRO A 301 -3.57 -10.46 25.16
N GLY A 302 -4.16 -11.32 24.32
CA GLY A 302 -4.44 -11.02 22.90
C GLY A 302 -3.52 -11.73 21.90
N ALA A 303 -2.57 -12.54 22.39
CA ALA A 303 -1.75 -13.42 21.55
C ALA A 303 -2.59 -14.60 20.98
N LYS A 304 -3.19 -14.39 19.80
CA LYS A 304 -3.69 -15.34 18.77
C LYS A 304 -4.50 -14.59 17.71
#